data_AF-A0A3D2EXL9-F1
#
_entry.id   AF-A0A3D2EXL9-F1
#
_cell.length_a   1.000
_cell.length_b   1.000
_cell.length_c   1.000
_cell.angle_alpha   90.00
_cell.angle_beta   90.00
_cell.angle_gamma   90.00
#
_symmetry.space_group_name_H-M   'P 1'
#
loop_
_entity.id
_entity.type
_entity.pdbx_description
1 polymer ?
#
loop_
_entity_poly.entity_id
_entity_poly.type
_entity_poly.pdbx_seq_one_letter_code
_entity_poly.pdbx_strand_id
1 'polypeptide(L)'
;MSDDSSNFSWPMKIIIKAVGNIALVWILAVYMKQYFALTGGIPAYIIVGSLLTLLNMFVRPILDIVTLPFKLFATIIAIIIVNGVFVQLTHMIVQNMKPDLVTLEIYGGLWGWTVIAVVFGFANWVLKEIMHK
;
A
#
# COMPACT_ATOMS: atom_id res chain seq x y z
N MET A 1 -18.25 -24.76 22.45
CA MET A 1 -17.42 -24.37 21.28
C MET A 1 -17.14 -22.88 21.45
N SER A 2 -15.91 -22.52 21.79
CA SER A 2 -15.53 -21.12 22.03
C SER A 2 -15.35 -20.41 20.70
N ASP A 3 -16.34 -19.57 20.33
CA ASP A 3 -16.14 -18.53 19.33
C ASP A 3 -15.22 -17.47 19.96
N ASP A 4 -13.91 -17.71 19.88
CA ASP A 4 -12.89 -16.66 20.02
C ASP A 4 -13.04 -15.72 18.83
N SER A 5 -14.02 -14.83 18.91
CA SER A 5 -14.08 -13.63 18.09
C SER A 5 -12.80 -12.83 18.37
N SER A 6 -11.77 -13.05 17.55
CA SER A 6 -10.48 -12.40 17.68
C SER A 6 -10.62 -10.91 17.32
N ASN A 7 -11.22 -10.15 18.25
CA ASN A 7 -11.30 -8.71 18.19
C ASN A 7 -9.90 -8.16 18.42
N PHE A 8 -9.07 -8.19 17.38
CA PHE A 8 -7.74 -7.59 17.42
C PHE A 8 -7.85 -6.16 17.94
N SER A 9 -7.06 -5.84 18.97
CA SER A 9 -7.00 -4.49 19.51
C SER A 9 -6.52 -3.51 18.44
N TRP A 10 -6.97 -2.26 18.54
CA TRP A 10 -6.61 -1.19 17.60
C TRP A 10 -5.09 -1.11 17.31
N PRO A 11 -4.20 -1.19 18.33
CA PRO A 11 -2.75 -1.23 18.11
C PRO A 11 -2.30 -2.46 17.31
N MET A 12 -2.84 -3.63 17.60
CA MET A 12 -2.49 -4.87 16.91
C MET A 12 -2.87 -4.82 15.42
N LYS A 13 -4.03 -4.22 15.12
CA LYS A 13 -4.47 -3.99 13.74
C LYS A 13 -3.50 -3.11 12.94
N ILE A 14 -2.91 -2.11 13.58
CA ILE A 14 -1.90 -1.25 12.95
C ILE A 14 -0.60 -2.01 12.71
N ILE A 15 -0.15 -2.81 13.67
CA ILE A 15 1.07 -3.61 13.54
C ILE A 15 0.93 -4.63 12.40
N ILE A 16 -0.20 -5.35 12.32
CA ILE A 16 -0.46 -6.31 11.24
C ILE A 16 -0.45 -5.60 9.87
N LYS A 17 -1.08 -4.43 9.78
CA LYS A 17 -1.03 -3.62 8.54
C LYS A 17 0.38 -3.17 8.20
N ALA A 18 1.17 -2.73 9.18
CA ALA A 18 2.55 -2.32 8.98
C ALA A 18 3.40 -3.47 8.45
N VAL A 19 3.36 -4.62 9.13
CA VAL A 19 4.09 -5.82 8.71
C VAL A 19 3.62 -6.28 7.33
N GLY A 20 2.31 -6.27 7.07
CA GLY A 20 1.74 -6.62 5.77
C GLY A 20 2.21 -5.70 4.64
N ASN A 21 2.26 -4.39 4.87
CA ASN A 21 2.77 -3.43 3.89
C ASN A 21 4.27 -3.59 3.66
N ILE A 22 5.06 -3.82 4.72
CA ILE A 22 6.51 -4.09 4.58
C ILE A 22 6.73 -5.37 3.76
N ALA A 23 6.00 -6.44 4.09
CA ALA A 23 6.07 -7.70 3.35
C ALA A 23 5.68 -7.53 1.89
N LEU A 24 4.63 -6.76 1.60
CA LEU A 24 4.23 -6.46 0.23
C LEU A 24 5.31 -5.68 -0.53
N VAL A 25 5.89 -4.64 0.07
CA VAL A 25 6.96 -3.86 -0.57
C VAL A 25 8.15 -4.75 -0.87
N TRP A 26 8.50 -5.65 0.05
CA TRP A 26 9.54 -6.65 -0.16
C TRP A 26 9.19 -7.60 -1.32
N ILE A 27 7.96 -8.14 -1.38
CA ILE A 27 7.50 -8.99 -2.48
C ILE A 27 7.59 -8.24 -3.82
N LEU A 28 7.13 -6.99 -3.89
CA LEU A 28 7.22 -6.18 -5.10
C LEU A 28 8.66 -5.95 -5.54
N ALA A 29 9.55 -5.60 -4.60
CA ALA A 29 10.96 -5.37 -4.89
C ALA A 29 11.71 -6.64 -5.33
N VAL A 30 11.29 -7.83 -4.87
CA VAL A 30 11.92 -9.10 -5.23
C VAL A 30 11.37 -9.64 -6.54
N TYR A 31 10.04 -9.72 -6.68
CA TYR A 31 9.37 -10.42 -7.77
C TYR A 31 8.92 -9.50 -8.92
N MET A 32 8.78 -8.19 -8.69
CA MET A 32 8.30 -7.24 -9.69
C MET A 32 9.33 -6.16 -10.06
N LYS A 33 10.62 -6.51 -10.09
CA LYS A 33 11.73 -5.60 -10.44
C LYS A 33 11.54 -4.84 -11.76
N GLN A 34 10.81 -5.43 -12.71
CA GLN A 34 10.48 -4.79 -14.00
C GLN A 34 9.53 -3.59 -13.88
N TYR A 35 8.79 -3.47 -12.78
CA TYR A 35 7.82 -2.40 -12.53
C TYR A 35 8.15 -1.60 -11.27
N PHE A 36 8.72 -2.22 -10.25
CA PHE A 36 8.99 -1.63 -8.93
C PHE A 36 10.44 -1.88 -8.54
N ALA A 37 11.26 -0.83 -8.59
CA ALA A 37 12.63 -0.86 -8.11
C ALA A 37 12.74 -0.09 -6.80
N LEU A 38 13.24 -0.77 -5.78
CA LEU A 38 13.56 -0.17 -4.50
C LEU A 38 15.03 -0.37 -4.17
N THR A 39 15.66 0.72 -3.78
CA THR A 39 17.09 0.88 -3.53
C THR A 39 17.26 1.40 -2.10
N GLY A 40 18.34 0.97 -1.41
CA GLY A 40 18.53 1.21 0.04
C GLY A 40 18.40 -0.03 0.94
N GLY A 41 18.21 -1.22 0.36
CA GLY A 41 18.25 -2.50 1.08
C GLY A 41 17.10 -2.73 2.07
N ILE A 42 17.37 -3.43 3.17
CA ILE A 42 16.35 -3.76 4.19
C ILE A 42 15.71 -2.50 4.81
N PRO A 43 16.46 -1.45 5.17
CA PRO A 43 15.87 -0.21 5.71
C PRO A 43 14.82 0.40 4.78
N ALA A 44 15.02 0.33 3.46
CA ALA A 44 14.08 0.86 2.49
C ALA A 44 12.70 0.16 2.55
N TYR A 45 12.67 -1.16 2.71
CA TYR A 45 11.40 -1.90 2.84
C TYR A 45 10.61 -1.48 4.08
N ILE A 46 11.32 -1.28 5.19
CA ILE A 46 10.72 -0.85 6.47
C ILE A 46 10.18 0.57 6.35
N ILE A 47 10.96 1.49 5.80
CA ILE A 47 10.58 2.90 5.65
C ILE A 47 9.38 3.03 4.72
N VAL A 48 9.44 2.42 3.53
CA VAL A 48 8.35 2.51 2.53
C VAL A 48 7.10 1.80 3.04
N GLY A 49 7.21 0.60 3.62
CA GLY A 49 6.07 -0.11 4.19
C GLY A 49 5.41 0.63 5.36
N SER A 50 6.21 1.28 6.21
CA SER A 50 5.70 2.13 7.29
C SER A 50 5.02 3.38 6.74
N LEU A 51 5.62 4.02 5.73
CA LEU A 51 5.06 5.19 5.06
C LEU A 51 3.70 4.87 4.43
N LEU A 52 3.59 3.74 3.73
CA LEU A 52 2.33 3.25 3.17
C LEU A 52 1.26 3.04 4.25
N THR A 53 1.66 2.53 5.41
CA THR A 53 0.74 2.34 6.55
C THR A 53 0.23 3.67 7.10
N LEU A 54 1.14 4.66 7.26
CA LEU A 54 0.78 6.00 7.69
C LEU A 54 -0.13 6.69 6.67
N LEU A 55 0.21 6.62 5.38
CA LEU A 55 -0.65 7.16 4.32
C LEU A 55 -2.03 6.50 4.37
N ASN A 56 -2.10 5.17 4.48
CA ASN A 56 -3.37 4.45 4.61
C ASN A 56 -4.20 4.90 5.82
N MET A 57 -3.58 5.39 6.89
CA MET A 57 -4.29 5.90 8.06
C MET A 57 -4.84 7.31 7.84
N PHE A 58 -4.04 8.21 7.26
CA PHE A 58 -4.39 9.63 7.14
C PHE A 58 -5.05 10.01 5.81
N VAL A 59 -4.56 9.46 4.70
CA VAL A 59 -4.99 9.83 3.34
C VAL A 59 -6.22 9.03 2.90
N ARG A 60 -6.38 7.79 3.40
CA ARG A 60 -7.50 6.92 3.00
C ARG A 60 -8.87 7.50 3.33
N PRO A 61 -9.11 8.06 4.53
CA PRO A 61 -10.38 8.72 4.83
C PRO A 61 -10.69 9.86 3.84
N ILE A 62 -9.67 10.63 3.46
CA ILE A 62 -9.81 11.75 2.52
C ILE A 62 -10.14 11.23 1.12
N LEU A 63 -9.37 10.27 0.62
CA LEU A 63 -9.61 9.67 -0.70
C LEU A 63 -10.95 8.94 -0.77
N ASP A 64 -11.40 8.29 0.30
CA ASP A 64 -12.69 7.62 0.32
C ASP A 64 -13.87 8.60 0.17
N ILE A 65 -13.75 9.82 0.70
CA ILE A 65 -14.73 10.90 0.50
C ILE A 65 -14.67 11.43 -0.93
N VAL A 66 -13.47 11.74 -1.44
CA VAL A 66 -13.27 12.29 -2.79
C VAL A 66 -13.70 11.30 -3.88
N THR A 67 -13.47 10.01 -3.66
CA THR A 67 -13.80 8.94 -4.63
C THR A 67 -15.19 8.37 -4.49
N LEU A 68 -15.96 8.80 -3.49
CA LEU A 68 -17.36 8.41 -3.28
C LEU A 68 -18.24 8.57 -4.53
N PRO A 69 -18.25 9.73 -5.24
CA PRO A 69 -19.03 9.88 -6.47
C PRO A 69 -18.61 8.87 -7.56
N PHE A 70 -17.31 8.58 -7.69
CA PHE A 70 -16.81 7.61 -8.67
C PHE A 70 -17.17 6.17 -8.32
N LYS A 71 -17.21 5.82 -7.02
CA LYS A 71 -17.56 4.47 -6.57
C LYS A 71 -18.98 4.05 -6.96
N LEU A 72 -19.90 5.01 -7.13
CA LEU A 72 -21.28 4.76 -7.55
C LEU A 72 -21.40 4.28 -9.00
N PHE A 73 -20.50 4.73 -9.88
CA PHE A 73 -20.56 4.42 -11.31
C PHE A 73 -19.48 3.41 -11.75
N ALA A 74 -18.34 3.37 -11.08
CA ALA A 74 -17.21 2.53 -11.47
C ALA A 74 -16.35 2.10 -10.27
N THR A 75 -16.89 1.23 -9.42
CA THR A 75 -16.24 0.80 -8.17
C THR A 75 -14.83 0.24 -8.37
N ILE A 76 -14.62 -0.62 -9.39
CA ILE A 76 -13.31 -1.22 -9.66
C ILE A 76 -12.29 -0.15 -10.04
N ILE A 77 -12.67 0.76 -10.94
CA ILE A 77 -11.80 1.86 -11.38
C ILE A 77 -11.47 2.77 -10.21
N ALA A 78 -12.46 3.10 -9.37
CA ALA A 78 -12.24 3.89 -8.17
C ALA A 78 -11.23 3.23 -7.21
N ILE A 79 -11.31 1.91 -7.01
CA ILE A 79 -10.34 1.17 -6.18
C ILE A 79 -8.93 1.27 -6.77
N ILE A 80 -8.77 1.09 -8.08
CA ILE A 80 -7.46 1.21 -8.75
C ILE A 80 -6.90 2.62 -8.60
N ILE A 81 -7.72 3.65 -8.83
CA ILE A 81 -7.31 5.05 -8.70
C ILE A 81 -6.87 5.34 -7.26
N VAL A 82 -7.64 4.96 -6.25
CA VAL A 82 -7.28 5.20 -4.84
C VAL A 82 -5.94 4.56 -4.51
N ASN A 83 -5.74 3.28 -4.83
CA ASN A 83 -4.47 2.59 -4.55
C ASN A 83 -3.31 3.14 -5.38
N GLY A 84 -3.56 3.55 -6.62
CA GLY A 84 -2.54 4.19 -7.44
C GLY A 84 -2.14 5.56 -6.91
N VAL A 85 -3.09 6.36 -6.41
CA VAL A 85 -2.78 7.63 -5.73
C VAL A 85 -1.94 7.38 -4.50
N PHE A 86 -2.19 6.31 -3.73
CA PHE A 86 -1.33 5.93 -2.61
C PHE A 86 0.11 5.67 -3.06
N VAL A 87 0.29 4.83 -4.07
CA VAL A 87 1.60 4.50 -4.63
C VAL A 87 2.31 5.76 -5.12
N GLN A 88 1.58 6.65 -5.81
CA GLN A 88 2.12 7.91 -6.30
C GLN A 88 2.55 8.84 -5.17
N LEU A 89 1.76 8.97 -4.10
CA LEU A 89 2.11 9.78 -2.94
C LEU A 89 3.34 9.21 -2.22
N THR A 90 3.41 7.88 -2.06
CA THR A 90 4.61 7.21 -1.53
C THR A 90 5.83 7.53 -2.38
N HIS A 91 5.72 7.42 -3.70
CA HIS A 91 6.80 7.74 -4.63
C HIS A 91 7.25 9.20 -4.50
N MET A 92 6.31 10.16 -4.47
CA MET A 92 6.63 11.57 -4.27
C MET A 92 7.35 11.83 -2.94
N ILE A 93 6.91 11.21 -1.85
CA ILE A 93 7.55 11.39 -0.54
C ILE A 93 8.96 10.80 -0.53
N VAL A 94 9.13 9.60 -1.08
CA VAL A 94 10.45 8.94 -1.15
C VAL A 94 11.42 9.73 -2.03
N GLN A 95 10.96 10.36 -3.12
CA GLN A 95 11.81 11.23 -3.94
C GLN A 95 12.35 12.46 -3.18
N ASN A 96 11.70 12.88 -2.10
CA ASN A 96 12.19 13.94 -1.22
C ASN A 96 13.13 13.43 -0.11
N MET A 97 13.36 12.11 -0.02
CA MET A 97 14.31 11.52 0.91
C MET A 97 15.73 11.49 0.32
N LYS A 98 16.74 11.35 1.19
CA LYS A 98 18.13 11.21 0.73
C LYS A 98 18.27 9.94 -0.11
N PRO A 99 18.85 10.01 -1.33
CA PRO A 99 18.97 8.85 -2.21
C PRO A 99 19.75 7.68 -1.60
N ASP A 100 20.71 7.97 -0.73
CA ASP A 100 21.54 6.98 -0.05
C ASP A 100 20.75 6.12 0.96
N LEU A 101 19.56 6.58 1.37
CA LEU A 101 18.71 5.88 2.33
C LEU A 101 17.63 5.06 1.64
N VAL A 102 16.87 5.70 0.74
CA VAL A 102 15.73 5.08 0.06
C VAL A 102 15.56 5.72 -1.30
N THR A 103 15.43 4.87 -2.31
CA THR A 103 15.12 5.26 -3.68
C THR A 103 14.02 4.34 -4.17
N LEU A 104 12.91 4.92 -4.63
CA LEU A 104 11.78 4.18 -5.17
C LEU A 104 11.56 4.65 -6.61
N GLU A 105 11.63 3.72 -7.55
CA GLU A 105 11.35 3.97 -8.96
C GLU A 105 10.26 3.01 -9.46
N ILE A 106 9.32 3.57 -10.21
CA ILE A 106 8.25 2.82 -10.85
C ILE A 106 8.48 2.85 -12.36
N TYR A 107 8.76 1.69 -12.93
CA TYR A 107 8.99 1.51 -14.36
C TYR A 107 7.71 1.08 -15.09
N GLY A 108 7.70 1.24 -16.42
CA GLY A 108 6.55 0.84 -17.25
C GLY A 108 5.44 1.89 -17.36
N GLY A 109 5.70 3.14 -16.94
CA GLY A 109 4.79 4.27 -17.10
C GLY A 109 3.40 4.01 -16.49
N LEU A 110 2.35 4.33 -17.25
CA LEU A 110 0.96 4.11 -16.81
C LEU A 110 0.66 2.63 -16.55
N TRP A 111 1.22 1.71 -17.33
CA TRP A 111 0.95 0.27 -17.19
C TRP A 111 1.55 -0.27 -15.89
N GLY A 112 2.83 0.01 -15.63
CA GLY A 112 3.49 -0.42 -14.39
C GLY A 112 2.80 0.17 -13.15
N TRP A 113 2.40 1.44 -13.24
CA TRP A 113 1.61 2.09 -12.18
C TRP A 113 0.28 1.38 -11.92
N THR A 114 -0.48 1.04 -12.96
CA THR A 114 -1.74 0.30 -12.82
C THR A 114 -1.52 -1.09 -12.22
N VAL A 115 -0.50 -1.82 -12.67
CA VAL A 115 -0.17 -3.16 -12.14
C VAL A 115 0.15 -3.08 -10.64
N ILE A 116 1.01 -2.14 -10.23
CA ILE A 116 1.36 -1.96 -8.81
C ILE A 116 0.13 -1.55 -8.00
N ALA A 117 -0.68 -0.62 -8.50
CA ALA A 117 -1.91 -0.19 -7.85
C ALA A 117 -2.89 -1.35 -7.61
N VAL A 118 -3.02 -2.26 -8.58
CA VAL A 118 -3.86 -3.46 -8.46
C VAL A 118 -3.29 -4.41 -7.41
N VAL A 119 -1.98 -4.67 -7.40
CA VAL A 119 -1.33 -5.54 -6.40
C VAL A 119 -1.49 -4.97 -4.99
N PHE A 120 -1.28 -3.66 -4.82
CA PHE A 120 -1.53 -2.96 -3.56
C PHE A 120 -2.98 -3.06 -3.11
N GLY A 121 -3.93 -2.83 -4.03
CA GLY A 121 -5.35 -2.95 -3.74
C GLY A 121 -5.74 -4.36 -3.30
N PHE A 122 -5.22 -5.38 -4.00
CA PHE A 122 -5.44 -6.78 -3.67
C PHE A 122 -4.88 -7.14 -2.29
N ALA A 123 -3.64 -6.77 -1.99
CA ALA A 123 -3.03 -7.08 -0.70
C ALA A 123 -3.69 -6.33 0.47
N ASN A 124 -4.06 -5.06 0.29
CA ASN A 124 -4.84 -4.32 1.28
C ASN A 124 -6.18 -5.00 1.55
N TRP A 125 -6.82 -5.58 0.52
CA TRP A 125 -8.03 -6.37 0.67
C TRP A 125 -7.78 -7.68 1.44
N VAL A 126 -6.72 -8.43 1.10
CA VAL A 126 -6.33 -9.65 1.83
C VAL A 126 -6.06 -9.37 3.31
N LEU A 127 -5.29 -8.31 3.61
CA LEU A 127 -5.03 -7.90 5.00
C LEU A 127 -6.32 -7.56 5.74
N LYS A 128 -7.26 -6.88 5.07
CA LYS A 128 -8.56 -6.57 5.66
C LYS A 128 -9.36 -7.83 5.96
N GLU A 129 -9.38 -8.80 5.04
CA GLU A 129 -10.12 -10.06 5.20
C GLU A 129 -9.57 -10.90 6.37
N ILE A 130 -8.24 -10.98 6.50
CA ILE A 130 -7.57 -11.68 7.62
C ILE A 130 -7.91 -11.04 8.98
N MET A 131 -8.09 -9.72 9.01
CA MET A 131 -8.36 -8.97 10.25
C MET A 131 -9.86 -8.84 10.59
N HIS A 132 -10.75 -9.21 9.67
CA HIS A 132 -12.20 -9.20 9.83
C HIS A 132 -12.80 -10.58 10.13
N LYS A 133 -12.04 -11.66 9.89
CA LYS A 133 -12.29 -12.99 10.44
C LYS A 133 -11.64 -13.12 11.81
#